data_AF-K0IEC7-F1
#
_entry.id   AF-K0IEC7-F1
#
_cell.length_a   1.000
_cell.length_b   1.000
_cell.length_c   1.000
_cell.angle_alpha   90.00
_cell.angle_beta   90.00
_cell.angle_gamma   90.00
#
_symmetry.space_group_name_H-M   'P 1'
#
loop_
_entity.id
_entity.type
_entity.pdbx_description
1 polymer ?
#
loop_
_entity_poly.entity_id
_entity_poly.type
_entity_poly.pdbx_seq_one_letter_code
_entity_poly.pdbx_strand_id
1 'polypeptide(L)'
;MRNKRKISSQDLLGMLKRIDRAYGIVELNEKEPVILETDQKEKLYKVRSMKDKDRFYNVDTDIKTCTCPDFNFRFLKCKHIIAAEFASGAAT
;
A
#
# COMPACT_ATOMS: atom_id res chain seq x y z
N MET A 1 9.46 -13.00 -25.89
CA MET A 1 8.01 -12.93 -26.19
C MET A 1 7.25 -12.60 -24.91
N ARG A 2 6.56 -11.45 -24.82
CA ARG A 2 5.74 -11.09 -23.64
C ARG A 2 4.36 -11.76 -23.78
N ASN A 3 4.15 -12.87 -23.08
CA ASN A 3 2.85 -13.48 -22.94
C ASN A 3 1.94 -12.54 -22.14
N LYS A 4 1.06 -11.78 -22.83
CA LYS A 4 0.08 -10.90 -22.18
C LYS A 4 -1.03 -11.77 -21.59
N ARG A 5 -0.85 -12.25 -20.34
CA ARG A 5 -1.94 -12.89 -19.59
C ARG A 5 -3.13 -11.93 -19.55
N LYS A 6 -4.30 -12.39 -19.99
CA LYS A 6 -5.56 -11.66 -19.77
C LYS A 6 -5.81 -11.60 -18.26
N ILE A 7 -5.98 -10.39 -17.73
CA ILE A 7 -6.41 -10.15 -16.35
C ILE A 7 -7.90 -10.53 -16.28
N SER A 8 -8.29 -11.33 -15.29
CA SER A 8 -9.70 -11.67 -15.11
C SER A 8 -10.47 -10.50 -14.49
N SER A 9 -11.78 -10.44 -14.69
CA SER A 9 -12.63 -9.43 -14.02
C SER A 9 -12.54 -9.51 -12.49
N GLN A 10 -12.29 -10.70 -11.94
CA GLN A 10 -12.09 -10.90 -10.51
C GLN A 10 -10.78 -10.29 -10.02
N ASP A 11 -9.69 -10.44 -10.78
CA ASP A 11 -8.40 -9.82 -10.47
C ASP A 11 -8.52 -8.29 -10.48
N LEU A 12 -9.18 -7.74 -11.51
CA LEU A 12 -9.43 -6.30 -11.61
C LEU A 12 -10.24 -5.78 -10.41
N LEU A 13 -11.32 -6.48 -10.05
CA LEU A 13 -12.12 -6.13 -8.88
C LEU A 13 -11.29 -6.21 -7.58
N GLY A 14 -10.40 -7.19 -7.47
CA GLY A 14 -9.47 -7.31 -6.34
C GLY A 14 -8.50 -6.13 -6.25
N MET A 15 -7.99 -5.65 -7.38
CA MET A 15 -7.14 -4.47 -7.44
C MET A 15 -7.90 -3.20 -7.07
N LEU A 16 -9.10 -2.99 -7.61
CA LEU A 16 -9.95 -1.83 -7.30
C LEU A 16 -10.26 -1.75 -5.80
N LYS A 17 -10.61 -2.88 -5.16
CA LYS A 17 -10.84 -2.94 -3.70
C LYS A 17 -9.60 -2.58 -2.88
N ARG A 18 -8.39 -2.80 -3.40
CA ARG A 18 -7.14 -2.43 -2.70
C ARG A 18 -6.86 -0.94 -2.82
N ILE A 19 -7.17 -0.35 -3.98
CA ILE A 19 -7.06 1.09 -4.22
C ILE A 19 -8.07 1.83 -3.33
N ASP A 20 -9.33 1.41 -3.32
CA ASP A 20 -10.39 1.96 -2.47
C ASP A 20 -9.98 1.98 -0.98
N ARG A 21 -9.48 0.86 -0.46
CA ARG A 21 -8.98 0.79 0.91
C ARG A 21 -7.72 1.62 1.16
N ALA A 22 -6.92 1.91 0.13
CA ALA A 22 -5.75 2.77 0.26
C ALA A 22 -6.17 4.23 0.40
N TYR A 23 -7.18 4.67 -0.36
CA TYR A 23 -7.77 6.00 -0.18
C TYR A 23 -8.28 6.22 1.24
N GLY A 24 -8.97 5.23 1.84
CA GLY A 24 -9.38 5.33 3.24
C GLY A 24 -8.21 5.47 4.25
N ILE A 25 -7.01 4.99 3.92
CA ILE A 25 -5.80 5.23 4.74
C ILE A 25 -5.29 6.66 4.53
N VAL A 26 -5.26 7.14 3.28
CA VAL A 26 -4.81 8.51 2.93
C VAL A 26 -5.73 9.55 3.57
N GLU A 27 -7.04 9.41 3.45
CA GLU A 27 -8.03 10.29 4.08
C GLU A 27 -7.91 10.31 5.61
N LEU A 28 -7.59 9.16 6.21
CA LEU A 28 -7.34 9.10 7.65
C LEU A 28 -6.04 9.83 8.01
N ASN A 29 -5.02 9.74 7.15
CA ASN A 29 -3.73 10.40 7.33
C ASN A 29 -3.83 11.93 7.38
N GLU A 30 -4.82 12.51 6.71
CA GLU A 30 -5.11 13.95 6.77
C GLU A 30 -5.60 14.41 8.15
N LYS A 31 -6.20 13.50 8.92
CA LYS A 31 -6.81 13.79 10.23
C LYS A 31 -5.89 13.42 11.39
N GLU A 32 -5.18 12.31 11.26
CA GLU A 32 -4.20 11.82 12.23
C GLU A 32 -3.06 11.09 11.51
N PRO A 33 -1.82 11.16 12.01
CA PRO A 33 -0.68 10.56 11.32
C PRO A 33 -0.77 9.03 11.37
N VAL A 34 -1.07 8.41 10.22
CA VAL A 34 -1.15 6.94 10.05
C VAL A 34 -0.12 6.40 9.07
N ILE A 35 0.43 7.25 8.22
CA ILE A 35 1.57 6.99 7.34
C ILE A 35 2.73 7.81 7.86
N LEU A 36 3.73 7.12 8.41
CA LEU A 36 4.91 7.75 8.99
C LEU A 36 6.09 7.48 8.06
N GLU A 37 6.67 8.53 7.49
CA GLU A 37 7.93 8.42 6.76
C GLU A 37 9.07 8.19 7.75
N THR A 38 9.84 7.14 7.55
CA THR A 38 10.96 6.75 8.41
C THR A 38 12.33 7.01 7.78
N ASP A 39 12.41 6.93 6.45
CA ASP A 39 13.60 7.32 5.68
C ASP A 39 13.16 7.86 4.31
N GLN A 40 13.46 9.12 4.04
CA GLN A 40 13.13 9.79 2.78
C GLN A 40 13.98 9.30 1.60
N LYS A 41 15.25 8.97 1.83
CA LYS A 41 16.16 8.56 0.76
C LYS A 41 15.81 7.15 0.27
N GLU A 42 15.55 6.27 1.23
CA GLU A 42 15.20 4.87 0.98
C GLU A 42 13.69 4.67 0.77
N LYS A 43 12.89 5.75 0.82
CA LYS A 43 11.42 5.72 0.69
C LYS A 43 10.76 4.67 1.60
N LEU A 44 11.19 4.65 2.86
CA LEU A 44 10.72 3.73 3.88
C LEU A 44 9.65 4.38 4.74
N TYR A 45 8.53 3.69 4.90
CA TYR A 45 7.37 4.15 5.65
C TYR A 45 6.91 3.11 6.67
N LYS A 46 6.24 3.58 7.72
CA LYS A 46 5.41 2.78 8.61
C LYS A 46 3.95 3.17 8.42
N VAL A 47 3.12 2.20 8.03
CA VAL A 47 1.67 2.42 7.84
C VAL A 47 0.90 1.69 8.92
N ARG A 48 0.09 2.43 9.68
CA ARG A 48 -0.72 1.89 10.78
C ARG A 48 -1.78 0.93 10.25
N SER A 49 -2.03 -0.14 11.00
CA SER A 49 -3.10 -1.08 10.70
C SER A 49 -4.47 -0.46 10.98
N MET A 50 -5.36 -0.53 10.00
CA MET A 50 -6.75 -0.05 10.15
C MET A 50 -7.59 -0.89 11.13
N LYS A 51 -7.13 -2.11 11.47
CA LYS A 51 -7.83 -3.02 12.40
C LYS A 51 -7.26 -2.99 13.82
N ASP A 52 -6.01 -2.59 13.98
CA ASP A 52 -5.24 -2.71 15.21
C ASP A 52 -4.33 -1.47 15.30
N LYS A 53 -4.74 -0.49 16.11
CA LYS A 53 -4.09 0.84 16.12
C LYS A 53 -2.66 0.82 16.65
N ASP A 54 -2.29 -0.20 17.41
CA ASP A 54 -0.95 -0.34 17.98
C ASP A 54 0.04 -1.00 17.01
N ARG A 55 -0.46 -1.51 15.89
CA ARG A 55 0.34 -2.22 14.88
C ARG A 55 0.66 -1.35 13.69
N PHE A 56 1.93 -1.32 13.31
CA PHE A 56 2.42 -0.71 12.08
C PHE A 56 3.05 -1.75 11.17
N TYR A 57 2.91 -1.55 9.87
CA TYR A 57 3.58 -2.34 8.84
C TYR A 57 4.69 -1.49 8.21
N ASN A 58 5.87 -2.08 8.06
CA ASN A 58 6.94 -1.45 7.30
C ASN A 58 6.61 -1.58 5.82
N VAL A 59 6.79 -0.48 5.10
CA VAL A 59 6.51 -0.34 3.68
C VAL A 59 7.74 0.27 3.02
N ASP A 60 8.19 -0.38 1.96
CA ASP A 60 9.20 0.15 1.07
C ASP A 60 8.52 0.41 -0.27
N THR A 61 8.41 1.68 -0.66
CA THR A 61 7.71 2.06 -1.89
C THR A 61 8.60 1.93 -3.13
N ASP A 62 9.93 1.85 -2.97
CA ASP A 62 10.86 1.73 -4.09
C ASP A 62 10.83 0.31 -4.65
N ILE A 63 11.02 -0.70 -3.78
CA ILE A 63 10.92 -2.12 -4.17
C ILE A 63 9.51 -2.69 -3.98
N LYS A 64 8.54 -1.87 -3.55
CA LYS A 64 7.11 -2.20 -3.44
C LYS A 64 6.85 -3.39 -2.52
N THR A 65 7.44 -3.38 -1.33
CA THR A 65 7.26 -4.43 -0.33
C THR A 65 6.51 -3.91 0.90
N CYS A 66 5.84 -4.82 1.60
CA CYS A 66 5.15 -4.49 2.84
C CYS A 66 5.10 -5.69 3.77
N THR A 67 5.28 -5.47 5.08
CA THR A 67 5.24 -6.57 6.08
C THR A 67 3.82 -7.03 6.43
N CYS A 68 2.78 -6.50 5.79
CA CYS A 68 1.40 -6.86 6.11
C CYS A 68 1.01 -8.27 5.59
N PRO A 69 0.05 -8.95 6.24
CA PRO A 69 -0.38 -10.29 5.82
C PRO A 69 -0.92 -10.38 4.38
N ASP A 70 -1.61 -9.34 3.89
CA ASP A 70 -2.15 -9.32 2.51
C ASP A 70 -1.04 -9.35 1.46
N PHE A 71 0.09 -8.65 1.71
CA PHE A 71 1.25 -8.72 0.85
C PHE A 71 1.99 -10.05 1.00
N ASN A 72 2.31 -10.47 2.23
CA ASN A 72 3.05 -11.71 2.47
C ASN A 72 2.34 -12.96 1.93
N PHE A 73 1.01 -12.96 1.90
CA PHE A 73 0.25 -14.08 1.36
C PHE A 73 0.13 -14.05 -0.17
N ARG A 74 -0.06 -12.87 -0.78
CA ARG A 74 -0.41 -12.75 -2.21
C ARG A 74 0.75 -12.29 -3.10
N PHE A 75 1.80 -11.71 -2.53
CA PHE A 75 2.92 -11.07 -3.23
C PHE A 75 2.47 -10.05 -4.29
N LEU A 76 1.35 -9.39 -4.00
CA LEU A 76 0.76 -8.35 -4.85
C LEU A 76 0.65 -7.07 -4.05
N LYS A 77 0.83 -5.93 -4.71
CA LYS A 77 0.75 -4.60 -4.11
C LYS A 77 -0.51 -4.44 -3.26
N CYS A 78 -0.31 -4.25 -1.96
CA CYS A 78 -1.37 -4.12 -0.97
C CYS A 78 -1.77 -2.65 -0.78
N LYS A 79 -2.87 -2.42 -0.06
CA LYS A 79 -3.35 -1.06 0.23
C LYS A 79 -2.33 -0.16 0.94
N HIS A 80 -1.43 -0.72 1.76
CA HIS A 80 -0.45 0.07 2.50
C HIS A 80 0.65 0.63 1.57
N ILE A 81 1.09 -0.17 0.58
CA ILE A 81 2.06 0.30 -0.42
C ILE A 81 1.42 1.41 -1.26
N ILE A 82 0.19 1.18 -1.73
CA ILE A 82 -0.55 2.17 -2.53
C ILE A 82 -0.73 3.49 -1.74
N ALA A 83 -1.13 3.40 -0.47
CA ALA A 83 -1.32 4.58 0.37
C ALA A 83 -0.01 5.34 0.62
N ALA A 84 1.10 4.63 0.88
CA ALA A 84 2.41 5.26 1.09
C ALA A 84 2.93 5.97 -0.17
N GLU A 85 2.74 5.39 -1.36
CA GLU A 85 3.11 6.05 -2.63
C GLU A 85 2.27 7.31 -2.91
N PHE A 86 0.99 7.30 -2.55
CA PHE A 86 0.16 8.51 -2.63
C PHE A 86 0.65 9.58 -1.67
N ALA A 87 1.00 9.21 -0.44
CA ALA A 87 1.55 10.14 0.54
C ALA A 87 2.92 10.70 0.14
N SER A 88 3.74 9.93 -0.59
CA SER A 88 5.07 10.35 -1.03
C SER A 88 5.05 11.24 -2.28
N GLY A 89 3.87 11.57 -2.84
CA GLY A 89 3.75 12.31 -4.10
C GLY A 89 4.29 11.56 -5.33
N ALA A 90 4.55 10.24 -5.21
CA ALA A 90 5.15 9.43 -6.28
C ALA A 90 4.10 8.88 -7.28
N ALA A 91 2.84 9.29 -7.16
CA ALA A 91 1.81 9.04 -8.16
C ALA A 91 1.89 10.08 -9.28
N THR A 92 2.98 10.05 -10.07
CA THR A 92 3.07 10.70 -11.38
C THR A 92 3.55 9.70 -12.43
#